data_AF-A0A015MNJ5-F1
#
_entry.id   AF-A0A015MNJ5-F1
#
_cell.length_a   1.000
_cell.length_b   1.000
_cell.length_c   1.000
_cell.angle_alpha   90.00
_cell.angle_beta   90.00
_cell.angle_gamma   90.00
#
_symmetry.space_group_name_H-M   'P 1'
#
loop_
_entity.id
_entity.type
_entity.pdbx_description
1 polymer ?
#
loop_
_entity_poly.entity_id
_entity_poly.type
_entity_poly.pdbx_seq_one_letter_code
_entity_poly.pdbx_strand_id
1 'polypeptide(L)'
;MILKHLIGPRAQYNIDAKQFHPSFALHIPDFNETMKCIACHAFLKCTAKGLCRVCRFYIENGLWNQIVDKNYQPKIEKPVNISFEIMCTSALHGIYQFNDFRSGQKEAIQSFVQNQDTVIIKQTGGGKSLYYTIAALLSQGITVIFSPLKALIDDQVMELIKAGIPCCGLYASTEQPLQYQKKIFEEIACGLTKVACLNLFKILRLVSSKFYYRFIIVSAEFWQFRHL
;
A
#
# COMPACT_ATOMS: atom_id res chain seq x y z
N MET A 1 1.20 -28.63 -1.64
CA MET A 1 1.29 -28.82 -0.17
C MET A 1 2.26 -27.86 0.55
N ILE A 2 3.11 -27.08 -0.14
CA ILE A 2 4.11 -26.16 0.47
C ILE A 2 3.61 -24.70 0.65
N LEU A 3 2.43 -24.37 0.11
CA LEU A 3 1.86 -23.00 0.15
C LEU A 3 1.36 -22.53 1.53
N LYS A 4 1.29 -23.41 2.54
CA LYS A 4 0.81 -23.05 3.90
C LYS A 4 1.89 -22.52 4.84
N HIS A 5 3.19 -22.66 4.52
CA HIS A 5 4.28 -22.28 5.43
C HIS A 5 4.82 -20.85 5.25
N LEU A 6 4.36 -20.10 4.24
CA LEU A 6 4.87 -18.75 3.94
C LEU A 6 3.85 -17.63 4.15
N ILE A 7 2.58 -17.94 4.37
CA ILE A 7 1.62 -16.96 4.91
C ILE A 7 1.91 -16.97 6.41
N GLY A 8 2.44 -15.89 6.97
CA GLY A 8 2.73 -15.82 8.41
C GLY A 8 1.45 -16.16 9.20
N PRO A 9 1.32 -17.36 9.80
CA PRO A 9 0.06 -17.78 10.42
C PRO A 9 -0.28 -16.87 11.60
N ARG A 10 0.73 -16.22 12.21
CA ARG A 10 0.57 -15.24 13.28
C ARG A 10 -0.17 -13.98 12.84
N ALA A 11 0.14 -13.40 11.68
CA ALA A 11 -0.53 -12.17 11.26
C ALA A 11 -2.02 -12.42 10.98
N GLN A 12 -2.33 -13.50 10.25
CA GLN A 12 -3.72 -13.90 10.00
C GLN A 12 -4.43 -14.30 11.30
N TYR A 13 -3.79 -15.08 12.17
CA TYR A 13 -4.32 -15.43 13.49
C TYR A 13 -4.61 -14.19 14.34
N ASN A 14 -3.72 -13.19 14.36
CA ASN A 14 -3.92 -11.96 15.12
C ASN A 14 -5.08 -11.11 14.56
N ILE A 15 -5.27 -11.12 13.23
CA ILE A 15 -6.44 -10.52 12.58
C ILE A 15 -7.71 -11.23 13.03
N ASP A 16 -7.73 -12.56 12.95
CA ASP A 16 -8.87 -13.39 13.35
C ASP A 16 -9.18 -13.22 14.86
N ALA A 17 -8.15 -13.10 15.69
CA ALA A 17 -8.23 -12.88 17.13
C ALA A 17 -8.48 -11.42 17.54
N LYS A 18 -8.60 -10.47 16.58
CA LYS A 18 -8.77 -9.03 16.81
C LYS A 18 -7.68 -8.37 17.67
N GLN A 19 -6.49 -8.97 17.74
CA GLN A 19 -5.32 -8.45 18.45
C GLN A 19 -4.26 -7.92 17.47
N PHE A 20 -4.69 -7.50 16.28
CA PHE A 20 -3.80 -7.11 15.21
C PHE A 20 -3.26 -5.69 15.41
N HIS A 21 -1.94 -5.58 15.55
CA HIS A 21 -1.25 -4.30 15.69
C HIS A 21 -0.21 -4.20 14.54
N PRO A 22 -0.47 -3.45 13.46
CA PRO A 22 0.45 -3.36 12.32
C PRO A 22 1.75 -2.63 12.64
N SER A 23 2.79 -2.76 11.81
CA SER A 23 4.08 -2.08 12.00
C SER A 23 3.93 -0.57 11.89
N PHE A 24 2.99 -0.10 11.05
CA PHE A 24 2.69 1.30 10.85
C PHE A 24 1.71 1.89 11.87
N ALA A 25 1.25 1.13 12.86
CA ALA A 25 0.31 1.62 13.88
C ALA A 25 0.85 2.83 14.66
N LEU A 26 2.17 2.90 14.85
CA LEU A 26 2.84 4.02 15.52
C LEU A 26 2.71 5.37 14.77
N HIS A 27 2.37 5.32 13.49
CA HIS A 27 2.15 6.50 12.64
C HIS A 27 0.67 6.91 12.57
N ILE A 28 -0.22 6.18 13.24
CA ILE A 28 -1.66 6.45 13.27
C ILE A 28 -2.00 7.03 14.66
N PRO A 29 -2.45 8.29 14.73
CA PRO A 29 -2.91 8.89 15.99
C PRO A 29 -4.01 8.05 16.65
N ASP A 30 -3.92 7.89 17.96
CA ASP A 30 -4.92 7.20 18.80
C ASP A 30 -5.28 5.80 18.26
N PHE A 31 -4.26 5.07 17.78
CA PHE A 31 -4.48 3.79 17.12
C PHE A 31 -5.27 2.81 17.99
N ASN A 32 -5.04 2.77 19.31
CA ASN A 32 -5.72 1.82 20.19
C ASN A 32 -7.17 2.22 20.52
N GLU A 33 -7.51 3.50 20.40
CA GLU A 33 -8.81 4.05 20.81
C GLU A 33 -9.77 4.20 19.63
N THR A 34 -9.22 4.25 18.42
CA THR A 34 -10.00 4.48 17.19
C THR A 34 -10.71 3.23 16.69
N MET A 35 -11.98 3.39 16.32
CA MET A 35 -12.78 2.33 15.71
C MET A 35 -12.23 1.91 14.34
N LYS A 36 -11.71 0.68 14.25
CA LYS A 36 -11.06 0.17 13.04
C LYS A 36 -12.04 -0.29 11.97
N CYS A 37 -11.51 -0.36 10.75
CA CYS A 37 -12.15 -0.95 9.60
C CYS A 37 -12.44 -2.43 9.86
N ILE A 38 -13.69 -2.85 9.67
CA ILE A 38 -14.10 -4.24 9.90
C ILE A 38 -13.52 -5.25 8.90
N ALA A 39 -12.92 -4.77 7.80
CA ALA A 39 -12.39 -5.59 6.71
C ALA A 39 -10.85 -5.71 6.71
N CYS A 40 -10.13 -4.79 7.35
CA CYS A 40 -8.67 -4.89 7.46
C CYS A 40 -8.14 -4.77 8.89
N HIS A 41 -8.96 -4.29 9.83
CA HIS A 41 -8.63 -4.06 11.24
C HIS A 41 -7.43 -3.12 11.49
N ALA A 42 -6.85 -2.52 10.44
CA ALA A 42 -5.61 -1.77 10.49
C ALA A 42 -5.78 -0.24 10.36
N PHE A 43 -6.87 0.24 9.76
CA PHE A 43 -7.11 1.67 9.55
C PHE A 43 -8.44 2.10 10.16
N LEU A 44 -8.56 3.39 10.49
CA LEU A 44 -9.80 4.00 10.98
C LEU A 44 -10.95 3.76 9.97
N LYS A 45 -12.14 3.43 10.47
CA LYS A 45 -13.34 3.38 9.63
C LYS A 45 -13.74 4.80 9.21
N CYS A 46 -14.03 5.01 7.94
CA CYS A 46 -14.46 6.30 7.39
C CYS A 46 -15.83 6.24 6.72
N THR A 47 -16.55 5.12 6.84
CA THR A 47 -17.89 4.93 6.28
C THR A 47 -18.85 4.39 7.33
N ALA A 48 -20.15 4.64 7.15
CA ALA A 48 -21.21 4.06 7.99
C ALA A 48 -21.20 2.52 7.99
N LYS A 49 -20.74 1.91 6.89
CA LYS A 49 -20.56 0.45 6.75
C LYS A 49 -19.33 -0.10 7.49
N GLY A 50 -18.57 0.74 8.19
CA GLY A 50 -17.41 0.33 8.98
C GLY A 50 -16.13 0.10 8.18
N LEU A 51 -16.01 0.65 6.98
CA LEU A 51 -14.85 0.48 6.08
C LEU A 51 -13.92 1.69 6.10
N CYS A 52 -12.60 1.46 5.99
CA CYS A 52 -11.62 2.51 5.65
C CYS A 52 -11.65 2.85 4.15
N ARG A 53 -10.91 3.89 3.73
CA ARG A 53 -10.88 4.37 2.35
C ARG A 53 -10.46 3.28 1.36
N VAL A 54 -9.39 2.55 1.66
CA VAL A 54 -8.85 1.50 0.78
C VAL A 54 -9.78 0.29 0.71
N CYS A 55 -10.31 -0.21 1.83
CA CYS A 55 -11.24 -1.33 1.80
C CYS A 55 -12.54 -0.98 1.09
N ARG A 56 -13.07 0.24 1.30
CA ARG A 56 -14.21 0.75 0.54
C ARG A 56 -13.91 0.74 -0.96
N PHE A 57 -12.78 1.31 -1.36
CA PHE A 57 -12.33 1.34 -2.76
C PHE A 57 -12.28 -0.06 -3.37
N TYR A 58 -11.68 -1.04 -2.68
CA TYR A 58 -11.63 -2.42 -3.17
C TYR A 58 -12.99 -3.07 -3.32
N ILE A 59 -13.90 -2.82 -2.38
CA ILE A 59 -15.25 -3.40 -2.40
C ILE A 59 -16.07 -2.83 -3.55
N GLU A 60 -16.08 -1.50 -3.69
CA GLU A 60 -16.83 -0.77 -4.74
C GLU A 60 -16.27 -1.03 -6.14
N ASN A 61 -14.99 -1.41 -6.26
CA ASN A 61 -14.35 -1.71 -7.55
C ASN A 61 -14.19 -3.22 -7.83
N GLY A 62 -14.81 -4.10 -7.03
CA GLY A 62 -14.76 -5.56 -7.26
C GLY A 62 -13.39 -6.22 -6.98
N LEU A 63 -12.44 -5.50 -6.38
CA LEU A 63 -11.09 -5.96 -6.02
C LEU A 63 -11.05 -6.71 -4.67
N TRP A 64 -12.06 -7.53 -4.40
CA TRP A 64 -12.27 -8.16 -3.07
C TRP A 64 -11.13 -9.10 -2.64
N ASN A 65 -10.42 -9.70 -3.61
CA ASN A 65 -9.25 -10.53 -3.35
C ASN A 65 -8.11 -9.76 -2.65
N GLN A 66 -8.11 -8.43 -2.75
CA GLN A 66 -7.13 -7.56 -2.11
C GLN A 66 -7.45 -7.23 -0.63
N ILE A 67 -8.63 -7.60 -0.14
CA ILE A 67 -8.99 -7.46 1.27
C ILE A 67 -8.15 -8.43 2.10
N VAL A 68 -7.62 -7.94 3.22
CA VAL A 68 -6.70 -8.67 4.08
C VAL A 68 -7.44 -9.75 4.85
N ASP A 69 -8.53 -9.40 5.52
CA ASP A 69 -9.39 -10.35 6.21
C ASP A 69 -10.15 -11.22 5.20
N LYS A 70 -9.75 -12.49 5.08
CA LYS A 70 -10.35 -13.44 4.14
C LYS A 70 -11.73 -13.93 4.58
N ASN A 71 -12.09 -13.71 5.85
CA ASN A 71 -13.40 -14.05 6.39
C ASN A 71 -14.42 -12.91 6.18
N TYR A 72 -13.95 -11.71 5.84
CA TYR A 72 -14.82 -10.58 5.56
C TYR A 72 -15.62 -10.78 4.26
N GLN A 73 -16.95 -10.74 4.36
CA GLN A 73 -17.86 -10.84 3.24
C GLN A 73 -18.59 -9.51 3.02
N PRO A 74 -18.38 -8.81 1.88
CA PRO A 74 -19.12 -7.60 1.56
C PRO A 74 -20.62 -7.89 1.42
N LYS A 75 -21.46 -7.09 2.06
CA LYS A 75 -22.94 -7.16 1.96
C LYS A 75 -23.49 -6.49 0.70
N ILE A 76 -22.76 -6.54 -0.40
CA ILE A 76 -23.16 -5.99 -1.70
C ILE A 76 -22.86 -7.03 -2.77
N GLU A 77 -23.58 -7.01 -3.88
CA GLU A 77 -23.22 -7.80 -5.04
C GLU A 77 -21.86 -7.34 -5.58
N LYS A 78 -21.01 -8.29 -5.98
CA LYS A 78 -19.69 -7.98 -6.49
C LYS A 78 -19.84 -7.22 -7.82
N PRO A 79 -19.34 -5.98 -7.90
CA PRO A 79 -19.36 -5.26 -9.17
C PRO A 79 -18.54 -6.01 -10.23
N VAL A 80 -19.12 -6.17 -11.41
CA VAL A 80 -18.51 -6.84 -12.57
C VAL A 80 -18.26 -5.84 -13.69
N ASN A 81 -17.25 -6.12 -14.52
CA ASN A 81 -16.92 -5.32 -15.72
C ASN A 81 -16.62 -3.83 -15.44
N ILE A 82 -16.02 -3.52 -14.28
CA ILE A 82 -15.56 -2.15 -14.01
C ILE A 82 -14.34 -1.85 -14.89
N SER A 83 -14.44 -0.77 -15.68
CA SER A 83 -13.35 -0.33 -16.54
C SER A 83 -12.18 0.22 -15.73
N PHE A 84 -10.97 0.12 -16.30
CA PHE A 84 -9.76 0.69 -15.71
C PHE A 84 -9.90 2.18 -15.38
N GLU A 85 -10.60 2.93 -16.24
CA GLU A 85 -10.84 4.36 -16.05
C GLU A 85 -11.69 4.65 -14.81
N ILE A 86 -12.78 3.91 -14.60
CA ILE A 86 -13.61 4.05 -13.41
C ILE A 86 -12.81 3.73 -12.15
N MET A 87 -11.99 2.68 -12.17
CA MET A 87 -11.14 2.33 -11.03
C MET A 87 -10.11 3.42 -10.71
N CYS A 88 -9.46 4.00 -11.72
CA CYS A 88 -8.50 5.09 -11.55
C CYS A 88 -9.17 6.33 -10.94
N THR A 89 -10.30 6.76 -11.48
CA THR A 89 -11.04 7.93 -10.98
C THR A 89 -11.58 7.69 -9.57
N SER A 90 -12.08 6.48 -9.29
CA SER A 90 -12.53 6.08 -7.96
C SER A 90 -11.39 6.12 -6.93
N ALA A 91 -10.19 5.65 -7.29
CA ALA A 91 -9.02 5.75 -6.43
C ALA A 91 -8.60 7.20 -6.18
N LEU A 92 -8.56 8.01 -7.24
CA LEU A 92 -8.19 9.43 -7.16
C LEU A 92 -9.11 10.21 -6.21
N HIS A 93 -10.42 10.09 -6.40
CA HIS A 93 -11.40 10.80 -5.58
C HIS A 93 -11.53 10.18 -4.19
N GLY A 94 -11.63 8.85 -4.09
CA GLY A 94 -11.91 8.16 -2.82
C GLY A 94 -10.74 8.16 -1.82
N ILE A 95 -9.51 8.21 -2.32
CA ILE A 95 -8.29 8.12 -1.48
C ILE A 95 -7.63 9.48 -1.34
N TYR A 96 -7.39 10.16 -2.46
CA TYR A 96 -6.67 11.44 -2.51
C TYR A 96 -7.58 12.67 -2.55
N GLN A 97 -8.90 12.51 -2.74
CA GLN A 97 -9.87 13.61 -2.80
C GLN A 97 -9.54 14.66 -3.88
N PHE A 98 -8.94 14.20 -4.97
CA PHE A 98 -8.70 15.03 -6.16
C PHE A 98 -9.75 14.74 -7.22
N ASN A 99 -10.04 15.75 -8.04
CA ASN A 99 -11.07 15.67 -9.08
C ASN A 99 -10.50 15.06 -10.37
N ASP A 100 -9.29 15.48 -10.76
CA ASP A 100 -8.73 15.14 -12.07
C ASP A 100 -7.24 14.74 -11.99
N PHE A 101 -6.85 13.87 -12.91
CA PHE A 101 -5.44 13.53 -13.11
C PHE A 101 -4.71 14.67 -13.81
N ARG A 102 -3.45 14.88 -13.45
CA ARG A 102 -2.53 15.70 -14.25
C ARG A 102 -2.10 14.92 -15.49
N SER A 103 -1.71 15.65 -16.54
CA SER A 103 -1.22 15.06 -17.79
C SER A 103 -0.10 14.03 -17.58
N GLY A 104 -0.24 12.86 -18.19
CA GLY A 104 0.73 11.75 -18.14
C GLY A 104 0.57 10.81 -16.93
N GLN A 105 -0.27 11.14 -15.96
CA GLN A 105 -0.44 10.29 -14.77
C GLN A 105 -1.24 9.04 -15.07
N LYS A 106 -2.34 9.14 -15.83
CA LYS A 106 -3.20 7.98 -16.16
C LYS A 106 -2.45 6.97 -17.03
N GLU A 107 -1.68 7.46 -17.99
CA GLU A 107 -0.84 6.68 -18.89
C GLU A 107 0.24 5.93 -18.10
N ALA A 108 0.87 6.57 -17.13
CA ALA A 108 1.82 5.94 -16.22
C ALA A 108 1.17 4.83 -15.37
N ILE A 109 -0.03 5.07 -14.81
CA ILE A 109 -0.78 4.05 -14.06
C ILE A 109 -1.10 2.87 -14.97
N GLN A 110 -1.58 3.15 -16.18
CA GLN A 110 -1.97 2.12 -17.13
C GLN A 110 -0.80 1.24 -17.52
N SER A 111 0.32 1.85 -17.90
CA SER A 111 1.57 1.16 -18.24
C SER A 111 2.03 0.25 -17.08
N PHE A 112 2.01 0.77 -15.85
CA PHE A 112 2.36 0.00 -14.66
C PHE A 112 1.39 -1.18 -14.41
N VAL A 113 0.08 -0.94 -14.45
CA VAL A 113 -0.94 -1.97 -14.21
C VAL A 113 -0.85 -3.09 -15.25
N GLN A 114 -0.53 -2.73 -16.50
CA GLN A 114 -0.31 -3.65 -17.63
C GLN A 114 1.03 -4.41 -17.59
N ASN A 115 1.85 -4.23 -16.55
CA ASN A 115 3.17 -4.85 -16.38
C ASN A 115 4.17 -4.45 -17.48
N GLN A 116 4.12 -3.20 -17.94
CA GLN A 116 5.09 -2.67 -18.90
C GLN A 116 6.23 -1.96 -18.17
N ASP A 117 7.45 -2.16 -18.66
CA ASP A 117 8.61 -1.40 -18.22
C ASP A 117 8.41 0.07 -18.60
N THR A 118 8.39 0.94 -17.60
CA THR A 118 7.97 2.34 -17.76
C THR A 118 9.01 3.29 -17.17
N VAL A 119 9.46 4.24 -17.98
CA VAL A 119 10.29 5.36 -17.51
C VAL A 119 9.47 6.64 -17.53
N ILE A 120 9.38 7.31 -16.38
CA ILE A 120 8.60 8.54 -16.23
C ILE A 120 9.51 9.69 -15.85
N ILE A 121 9.61 10.68 -16.73
CA ILE A 121 10.37 11.90 -16.49
C ILE A 121 9.38 13.00 -16.09
N LYS A 122 9.38 13.35 -14.81
CA LYS A 122 8.59 14.45 -14.23
C LYS A 122 9.47 15.30 -13.33
N GLN A 123 9.18 16.60 -13.24
CA GLN A 123 9.82 17.50 -12.28
C GLN A 123 9.39 17.18 -10.84
N THR A 124 10.17 17.62 -9.85
CA THR A 124 9.78 17.57 -8.43
C THR A 124 8.45 18.29 -8.22
N GLY A 125 7.61 17.81 -7.29
CA GLY A 125 6.26 18.37 -7.06
C GLY A 125 5.23 18.02 -8.14
N GLY A 126 5.62 17.28 -9.19
CA GLY A 126 4.73 16.82 -10.26
C GLY A 126 3.66 15.79 -9.85
N GLY A 127 3.59 15.42 -8.56
CA GLY A 127 2.64 14.44 -8.05
C GLY A 127 3.02 13.00 -8.43
N LYS A 128 4.32 12.68 -8.39
CA LYS A 128 4.81 11.33 -8.71
C LYS A 128 4.20 10.27 -7.79
N SER A 129 4.06 10.65 -6.52
CA SER A 129 3.56 9.77 -5.47
C SER A 129 2.17 9.22 -5.69
N LEU A 130 1.33 10.01 -6.34
CA LEU A 130 -0.04 9.66 -6.59
C LEU A 130 -0.17 8.49 -7.56
N TYR A 131 0.46 8.56 -8.73
CA TYR A 131 0.20 7.57 -9.77
C TYR A 131 0.81 6.21 -9.44
N TYR A 132 2.01 6.13 -8.86
CA TYR A 132 2.55 4.81 -8.50
C TYR A 132 1.76 4.15 -7.38
N THR A 133 1.16 4.95 -6.49
CA THR A 133 0.38 4.42 -5.38
C THR A 133 -1.00 3.96 -5.83
N ILE A 134 -1.67 4.72 -6.71
CA ILE A 134 -2.90 4.24 -7.36
C ILE A 134 -2.60 2.97 -8.15
N ALA A 135 -1.49 2.92 -8.88
CA ALA A 135 -1.08 1.74 -9.60
C ALA A 135 -0.81 0.54 -8.66
N ALA A 136 -0.22 0.77 -7.48
CA ALA A 136 -0.04 -0.24 -6.44
C ALA A 136 -1.37 -0.79 -5.92
N LEU A 137 -2.37 0.07 -5.72
CA LEU A 137 -3.70 -0.33 -5.26
C LEU A 137 -4.47 -1.13 -6.33
N LEU A 138 -4.30 -0.81 -7.60
CA LEU A 138 -4.92 -1.54 -8.72
C LEU A 138 -4.22 -2.86 -9.02
N SER A 139 -2.98 -3.02 -8.56
CA SER A 139 -2.16 -4.21 -8.82
C SER A 139 -2.33 -5.26 -7.73
N GLN A 140 -2.24 -6.53 -8.12
CA GLN A 140 -2.08 -7.61 -7.15
C GLN A 140 -0.63 -7.69 -6.68
N GLY A 141 -0.43 -8.11 -5.42
CA GLY A 141 0.88 -8.23 -4.80
C GLY A 141 1.33 -6.96 -4.10
N ILE A 142 2.64 -6.73 -4.09
CA ILE A 142 3.30 -5.60 -3.43
C ILE A 142 4.03 -4.73 -4.45
N THR A 143 3.92 -3.41 -4.27
CA THR A 143 4.76 -2.44 -4.97
C THR A 143 5.95 -2.06 -4.10
N VAL A 144 7.15 -2.23 -4.65
CA VAL A 144 8.42 -1.91 -3.99
C VAL A 144 8.93 -0.60 -4.57
N ILE A 145 9.16 0.39 -3.72
CA ILE A 145 9.71 1.69 -4.09
C ILE A 145 11.14 1.76 -3.60
N PHE A 146 12.09 2.02 -4.48
CA PHE A 146 13.46 2.30 -4.09
C PHE A 146 13.68 3.80 -3.93
N SER A 147 14.15 4.21 -2.75
CA SER A 147 14.53 5.59 -2.44
C SER A 147 15.92 5.61 -1.79
N PRO A 148 16.78 6.57 -2.15
CA PRO A 148 18.18 6.57 -1.71
C PRO A 148 18.36 6.96 -0.24
N LEU A 149 17.47 7.79 0.31
CA LEU A 149 17.63 8.36 1.64
C LEU A 149 16.54 7.86 2.58
N LYS A 150 16.93 7.57 3.83
CA LYS A 150 16.00 7.18 4.88
C LYS A 150 14.93 8.24 5.14
N ALA A 151 15.32 9.52 5.21
CA ALA A 151 14.37 10.61 5.42
C ALA A 151 13.25 10.61 4.37
N LEU A 152 13.60 10.48 3.09
CA LEU A 152 12.62 10.37 1.99
C LEU A 152 11.69 9.18 2.16
N ILE A 153 12.22 8.03 2.60
CA ILE A 153 11.39 6.86 2.89
C ILE A 153 10.44 7.14 4.05
N ASP A 154 10.92 7.73 5.15
CA ASP A 154 10.10 8.06 6.31
C ASP A 154 8.96 9.03 5.93
N ASP A 155 9.25 10.06 5.14
CA ASP A 155 8.25 11.02 4.65
C ASP A 155 7.20 10.34 3.77
N GLN A 156 7.65 9.52 2.82
CA GLN A 156 6.77 8.76 1.93
C GLN A 156 5.88 7.78 2.71
N VAL A 157 6.44 7.07 3.70
CA VAL A 157 5.66 6.19 4.58
C VAL A 157 4.62 7.00 5.34
N MET A 158 4.99 8.12 5.95
CA MET A 158 4.05 8.98 6.67
C MET A 158 2.91 9.48 5.77
N GLU A 159 3.21 9.95 4.55
CA GLU A 159 2.20 10.41 3.59
C GLU A 159 1.22 9.29 3.20
N LEU A 160 1.74 8.10 2.90
CA LEU A 160 0.93 6.94 2.52
C LEU A 160 0.04 6.45 3.67
N ILE A 161 0.57 6.38 4.89
CA ILE A 161 -0.23 6.01 6.07
C ILE A 161 -1.32 7.05 6.33
N LYS A 162 -1.02 8.35 6.21
CA LYS A 162 -2.02 9.43 6.31
C LYS A 162 -3.11 9.31 5.24
N ALA A 163 -2.77 8.88 4.03
CA ALA A 163 -3.74 8.59 2.97
C ALA A 163 -4.56 7.30 3.23
N GLY A 164 -4.22 6.52 4.26
CA GLY A 164 -4.89 5.27 4.62
C GLY A 164 -4.37 4.04 3.86
N ILE A 165 -3.18 4.14 3.27
CA ILE A 165 -2.59 3.13 2.38
C ILE A 165 -1.57 2.33 3.19
N PRO A 166 -1.76 1.01 3.36
CA PRO A 166 -0.83 0.21 4.14
C PRO A 166 0.55 0.16 3.49
N CYS A 167 1.55 0.67 4.18
CA CYS A 167 2.92 0.69 3.70
C CYS A 167 3.95 0.48 4.82
N CYS A 168 5.21 0.25 4.44
CA CYS A 168 6.32 0.12 5.37
C CYS A 168 7.63 0.66 4.80
N GLY A 169 8.50 1.16 5.68
CA GLY A 169 9.89 1.50 5.39
C GLY A 169 10.85 0.38 5.81
N LEU A 170 11.76 -0.02 4.93
CA LEU A 170 12.79 -1.04 5.19
C LEU A 170 14.19 -0.50 4.87
N TYR A 171 15.06 -0.51 5.89
CA TYR A 171 16.43 0.02 5.82
C TYR A 171 17.47 -1.11 5.84
N ALA A 172 18.74 -0.73 5.65
CA ALA A 172 19.87 -1.61 5.87
C ALA A 172 19.84 -2.14 7.33
N SER A 173 20.29 -3.37 7.52
CA SER A 173 19.96 -4.18 8.70
C SER A 173 20.44 -3.64 10.05
N THR A 174 21.39 -2.71 10.07
CA THR A 174 21.92 -2.12 11.32
C THR A 174 21.00 -1.08 11.93
N GLU A 175 20.06 -0.51 11.15
CA GLU A 175 19.24 0.62 11.59
C GLU A 175 17.83 0.24 12.06
N GLN A 176 17.42 -1.02 11.87
CA GLN A 176 16.08 -1.49 12.25
C GLN A 176 16.17 -2.78 13.08
N PRO A 177 15.52 -2.84 14.25
CA PRO A 177 15.46 -4.07 15.05
C PRO A 177 14.96 -5.26 14.22
N LEU A 178 15.56 -6.44 14.43
CA LEU A 178 15.17 -7.66 13.72
C LEU A 178 13.69 -8.01 13.91
N GLN A 179 13.13 -7.71 15.09
CA GLN A 179 11.72 -7.92 15.39
C GLN A 179 10.80 -7.08 14.48
N TYR A 180 11.16 -5.82 14.24
CA TYR A 180 10.42 -4.93 13.34
C TYR A 180 10.46 -5.44 11.89
N GLN A 181 11.63 -5.87 11.42
CA GLN A 181 11.78 -6.43 10.08
C GLN A 181 10.93 -7.71 9.91
N LYS A 182 11.01 -8.65 10.87
CA LYS A 182 10.21 -9.88 10.86
C LYS A 182 8.71 -9.57 10.76
N LYS A 183 8.24 -8.61 11.55
CA LYS A 183 6.84 -8.16 11.53
C LYS A 183 6.42 -7.63 10.16
N ILE A 184 7.23 -6.77 9.53
CA ILE A 184 6.97 -6.29 8.17
C ILE A 184 6.86 -7.46 7.18
N PHE A 185 7.77 -8.42 7.24
CA PHE A 185 7.71 -9.59 6.36
C PHE A 185 6.44 -10.43 6.56
N GLU A 186 5.97 -10.57 7.80
CA GLU A 186 4.70 -11.23 8.11
C GLU A 186 3.50 -10.45 7.53
N GLU A 187 3.53 -9.12 7.59
CA GLU A 187 2.48 -8.23 7.05
C GLU A 187 2.47 -8.21 5.52
N ILE A 188 3.63 -8.27 4.88
CA ILE A 188 3.77 -8.48 3.44
C ILE A 188 3.18 -9.85 3.07
N ALA A 189 3.48 -10.88 3.86
CA ALA A 189 3.04 -12.24 3.59
C ALA A 189 1.53 -12.46 3.70
N CYS A 190 0.85 -11.77 4.61
CA CYS A 190 -0.61 -11.80 4.70
C CYS A 190 -1.29 -10.85 3.69
N GLY A 191 -0.53 -10.07 2.93
CA GLY A 191 -1.03 -9.13 1.93
C GLY A 191 -1.58 -7.83 2.51
N LEU A 192 -1.26 -7.52 3.78
CA LEU A 192 -1.59 -6.23 4.38
C LEU A 192 -0.82 -5.11 3.70
N THR A 193 0.50 -5.26 3.59
CA THR A 193 1.38 -4.22 3.03
C THR A 193 1.21 -4.13 1.51
N LYS A 194 0.85 -2.93 1.02
CA LYS A 194 0.70 -2.66 -0.42
C LYS A 194 1.90 -1.96 -1.02
N VAL A 195 2.56 -1.12 -0.24
CA VAL A 195 3.77 -0.40 -0.67
C VAL A 195 4.91 -0.65 0.33
N ALA A 196 6.05 -1.11 -0.16
CA ALA A 196 7.27 -1.19 0.64
C ALA A 196 8.32 -0.23 0.08
N CYS A 197 8.75 0.71 0.90
CA CYS A 197 9.78 1.68 0.56
C CYS A 197 11.13 1.20 1.10
N LEU A 198 12.12 1.06 0.22
CA LEU A 198 13.40 0.43 0.50
C LEU A 198 14.58 1.31 0.10
N ASN A 199 15.65 1.20 0.87
CA ASN A 199 16.96 1.60 0.36
C ASN A 199 17.52 0.56 -0.63
N LEU A 200 18.39 1.00 -1.56
CA LEU A 200 18.96 0.12 -2.60
C LEU A 200 19.72 -1.09 -2.04
N PHE A 201 20.32 -0.97 -0.86
CA PHE A 201 21.09 -2.05 -0.25
C PHE A 201 20.23 -3.22 0.25
N LYS A 202 18.90 -3.08 0.31
CA LYS A 202 17.99 -4.12 0.83
C LYS A 202 17.42 -5.07 -0.24
N ILE A 203 17.69 -4.81 -1.53
CA ILE A 203 17.16 -5.56 -2.68
C ILE A 203 17.31 -7.08 -2.52
N LEU A 204 18.51 -7.54 -2.13
CA LEU A 204 18.87 -8.97 -2.12
C LEU A 204 18.01 -9.83 -1.19
N ARG A 205 17.41 -9.27 -0.13
CA ARG A 205 16.59 -10.03 0.83
C ARG A 205 15.12 -10.14 0.42
N LEU A 206 14.57 -9.18 -0.32
CA LEU A 206 13.18 -9.26 -0.79
C LEU A 206 13.01 -10.30 -1.90
N VAL A 207 13.97 -10.37 -2.83
CA VAL A 207 13.89 -11.23 -4.01
C VAL A 207 13.92 -12.73 -3.65
N SER A 208 14.32 -13.09 -2.42
CA SER A 208 14.35 -14.49 -1.96
C SER A 208 12.98 -15.09 -1.62
N SER A 209 11.92 -14.30 -1.46
CA SER A 209 10.58 -14.81 -1.15
C SER A 209 9.72 -15.01 -2.41
N LYS A 210 8.85 -16.03 -2.45
CA LYS A 210 7.96 -16.36 -3.58
C LYS A 210 6.74 -15.42 -3.70
N PHE A 211 6.91 -14.11 -3.58
CA PHE A 211 5.84 -13.14 -3.82
C PHE A 211 5.92 -12.59 -5.25
N TYR A 212 4.77 -12.16 -5.78
CA TYR A 212 4.74 -11.33 -6.98
C TYR A 212 5.14 -9.90 -6.58
N TYR A 213 6.31 -9.46 -7.03
CA TYR A 213 6.80 -8.11 -6.79
C TYR A 213 6.59 -7.25 -8.03
N ARG A 214 6.25 -5.99 -7.80
CA ARG A 214 6.43 -4.94 -8.81
C ARG A 214 7.44 -3.94 -8.27
N PHE A 215 8.46 -3.65 -9.06
CA PHE A 215 9.50 -2.72 -8.67
C PHE A 215 9.26 -1.36 -9.32
N ILE A 216 9.39 -0.32 -8.51
CA ILE A 216 9.42 1.07 -8.93
C ILE A 216 10.72 1.64 -8.39
N ILE A 217 11.61 2.01 -9.30
CA ILE A 217 12.83 2.70 -8.93
C ILE A 217 12.53 4.19 -9.04
N VAL A 218 12.38 4.86 -7.89
CA VAL A 218 12.26 6.32 -7.85
C VAL A 218 13.66 6.89 -7.68
N SER A 219 14.35 7.10 -8.79
CA SER A 219 15.58 7.90 -8.79
C SER A 219 15.20 9.37 -8.94
N ALA A 220 15.75 10.22 -8.06
CA ALA A 220 15.56 11.67 -7.93
C ALA A 220 14.26 12.14 -7.24
N GLU A 221 14.28 12.11 -5.90
CA GLU A 221 13.60 13.10 -5.06
C GLU A 221 14.68 14.03 -4.48
N PHE A 222 15.12 15.03 -5.25
CA PHE A 222 15.84 16.16 -4.66
C PHE A 222 14.79 17.10 -4.04
N TRP A 223 14.75 17.10 -2.71
CA TRP A 223 13.98 18.00 -1.86
C TRP A 223 14.16 19.48 -2.25
N GLN A 224 13.05 20.22 -2.34
CA GLN A 224 13.03 21.61 -1.90
C GLN A 224 11.66 21.91 -1.27
N PHE A 225 11.66 22.08 0.05
CA PHE A 225 10.60 22.74 0.82
C PHE A 225 10.31 24.13 0.24
N ARG A 226 9.01 24.53 0.24
CA ARG A 226 8.38 25.88 0.21
C ARG A 226 7.16 25.82 -0.74
N HIS A 227 5.91 26.05 -0.34
CA HIS A 227 5.35 26.99 0.63
C HIS A 227 4.07 26.43 1.26
N LEU A 228 3.98 26.48 2.60
CA LEU A 228 3.00 27.25 3.38
C LEU A 228 3.43 27.19 4.86
#